data_AF-H9FA20-F1
#
_entry.id   AF-H9FA20-F1
#
_cell.length_a   1.000
_cell.length_b   1.000
_cell.length_c   1.000
_cell.angle_alpha   90.00
_cell.angle_beta   90.00
_cell.angle_gamma   90.00
#
_symmetry.space_group_name_H-M   'P 1'
#
loop_
_entity.id
_entity.type
_entity.pdbx_description
1 polymer ?
#
loop_
_entity_poly.entity_id
_entity_poly.type
_entity_poly.pdbx_seq_one_letter_code
_entity_poly.pdbx_strand_id
1 'polypeptide(L)' 'GKNEAIGKIFVGSNATGTELRHWSDMLANPRRPIAQWHSLKPEEEVDALLGKNK' A
#
# COMPACT_ATOMS: atom_id res chain seq x y z
N GLY A 1 2.41 26.76 -5.20
CA GLY A 1 3.25 25.54 -5.20
C GLY A 1 2.43 24.40 -5.76
N LYS A 2 3.04 23.48 -6.50
CA LYS A 2 2.36 22.25 -6.92
C LYS A 2 2.37 21.26 -5.75
N ASN A 3 1.29 20.50 -5.59
CA ASN A 3 1.18 19.45 -4.56
C ASN A 3 1.78 18.15 -5.11
N GLU A 4 3.10 18.01 -5.01
CA GLU A 4 3.81 16.79 -5.39
C GLU A 4 3.75 15.77 -4.24
N ALA A 5 3.47 14.50 -4.56
CA ALA A 5 3.41 13.46 -3.55
C ALA A 5 4.82 13.11 -3.03
N ILE A 6 4.96 13.00 -1.71
CA ILE A 6 6.20 12.48 -1.10
C ILE A 6 6.37 10.98 -1.41
N GLY A 7 5.25 10.26 -1.47
CA GLY A 7 5.20 8.85 -1.82
C GLY A 7 3.87 8.21 -1.41
N LYS A 8 3.69 6.94 -1.77
CA LYS A 8 2.49 6.16 -1.45
C LYS A 8 2.78 4.68 -1.27
N ILE A 9 1.77 3.93 -0.83
CA ILE A 9 1.73 2.47 -0.76
C ILE A 9 0.36 1.98 -1.19
N PHE A 10 0.20 0.68 -1.40
CA PHE A 10 -1.11 0.04 -1.51
C PHE A 10 -1.12 -1.27 -0.73
N VAL A 11 -2.26 -1.59 -0.12
CA VAL A 11 -2.53 -2.90 0.51
C VAL A 11 -3.67 -3.57 -0.25
N GLY A 12 -3.75 -4.90 -0.19
CA GLY A 12 -4.82 -5.65 -0.83
C GLY A 12 -4.31 -6.65 -1.87
N SER A 13 -5.13 -6.90 -2.88
CA SER A 13 -4.80 -7.83 -3.97
C SER A 13 -3.54 -7.38 -4.70
N ASN A 14 -2.66 -8.33 -5.01
CA ASN A 14 -1.37 -8.12 -5.69
C ASN A 14 -0.36 -7.26 -4.93
N ALA A 15 -0.64 -6.87 -3.68
CA ALA A 15 0.38 -6.31 -2.81
C ALA A 15 1.47 -7.36 -2.57
N THR A 16 2.67 -6.91 -2.23
CA THR A 16 3.81 -7.77 -1.89
C THR A 16 4.40 -7.35 -0.56
N GLY A 17 5.28 -8.17 0.02
CA GLY A 17 6.03 -7.82 1.22
C GLY A 17 5.16 -7.46 2.43
N THR A 18 5.49 -6.33 3.07
CA THR A 18 4.88 -5.85 4.33
C THR A 18 3.42 -5.46 4.14
N GLU A 19 3.07 -4.92 2.98
CA GLU A 19 1.72 -4.49 2.61
C GLU A 19 0.77 -5.68 2.45
N LEU A 20 1.24 -6.77 1.83
CA LEU A 20 0.47 -8.02 1.75
C LEU A 20 0.29 -8.66 3.12
N ARG A 21 1.33 -8.64 3.97
CA ARG A 21 1.24 -9.15 5.34
C ARG A 21 0.18 -8.39 6.14
N HIS A 22 0.20 -7.06 6.10
CA HIS A 22 -0.79 -6.22 6.78
C HIS A 22 -2.22 -6.58 6.33
N TRP A 23 -2.43 -6.73 5.02
CA TRP A 23 -3.71 -7.13 4.47
C TRP A 23 -4.14 -8.54 4.93
N SER A 24 -3.21 -9.49 4.92
CA SER A 24 -3.45 -10.86 5.38
C SER A 24 -3.81 -10.91 6.86
N ASP A 25 -3.10 -10.15 7.70
CA ASP A 25 -3.36 -10.07 9.14
C ASP A 25 -4.73 -9.46 9.43
N MET A 26 -5.14 -8.44 8.67
CA MET A 26 -6.48 -7.86 8.77
C MET A 26 -7.58 -8.89 8.42
N LEU A 27 -7.41 -9.64 7.33
CA LEU A 27 -8.38 -10.68 6.92
C LEU A 27 -8.43 -11.85 7.89
N ALA A 28 -7.28 -12.23 8.47
CA ALA A 28 -7.18 -13.32 9.45
C ALA A 28 -7.75 -12.95 10.82
N ASN A 29 -7.94 -11.66 11.12
CA ASN A 29 -8.45 -11.19 12.41
C ASN A 29 -9.69 -10.28 12.25
N PRO A 30 -10.87 -10.85 11.91
CA PRO A 30 -12.09 -10.06 11.75
C PRO A 30 -12.40 -9.21 12.99
N ARG A 31 -12.74 -7.94 12.76
CA ARG A 31 -13.09 -6.94 13.79
C ARG A 31 -11.96 -6.53 14.75
N ARG A 32 -10.75 -7.06 14.57
CA ARG A 32 -9.58 -6.62 15.34
C ARG A 32 -8.81 -5.57 14.53
N PRO A 33 -8.61 -4.34 15.04
CA PRO A 33 -7.77 -3.37 14.36
C PRO A 33 -6.31 -3.84 14.38
N ILE A 34 -5.63 -3.70 13.24
CA ILE A 34 -4.21 -3.99 13.05
C ILE A 34 -3.52 -2.68 12.67
N ALA A 35 -2.41 -2.36 13.35
CA ALA A 35 -1.59 -1.19 13.04
C ALA A 35 -0.19 -1.66 12.64
N GLN A 36 0.33 -1.11 11.54
CA GLN A 36 1.63 -1.49 11.00
C GLN A 36 2.25 -0.31 10.24
N TRP A 37 3.54 -0.08 10.46
CA TRP A 37 4.33 0.91 9.72
C TRP A 37 4.67 0.40 8.32
N HIS A 38 4.67 1.33 7.35
CA HIS A 38 5.08 1.08 5.96
C HIS A 38 6.00 2.19 5.50
N SER A 39 7.05 1.84 4.76
CA SER A 39 7.90 2.82 4.09
C SER A 39 7.20 3.31 2.83
N LEU A 40 7.12 4.64 2.64
CA LEU A 40 6.60 5.21 1.41
C LEU A 40 7.47 4.84 0.22
N LYS A 41 6.83 4.57 -0.92
CA LYS A 41 7.49 4.30 -2.20
C LYS A 41 7.25 5.46 -3.18
N PRO A 42 8.09 5.63 -4.21
CA PRO A 42 7.85 6.60 -5.29
C PRO A 42 6.46 6.44 -5.89
N GLU A 43 5.85 7.57 -6.24
CA GLU A 43 4.48 7.59 -6.70
C GLU A 43 4.30 6.76 -8.00
N GLU A 44 5.26 6.90 -8.90
CA GLU A 44 5.27 6.31 -10.24
C GLU A 44 5.42 4.79 -10.19
N GLU A 45 6.20 4.28 -9.23
CA GLU A 45 6.37 2.83 -9.03
C GLU A 45 5.04 2.19 -8.61
N VAL A 46 4.36 2.81 -7.64
CA VAL A 46 3.07 2.29 -7.15
C VAL A 46 1.98 2.44 -8.20
N ASP A 47 1.97 3.51 -9.00
CA ASP A 47 1.02 3.65 -10.11
C ASP A 47 1.26 2.64 -11.23
N ALA A 48 2.52 2.32 -11.54
CA ALA A 48 2.85 1.28 -12.50
C ALA A 48 2.28 -0.07 -12.06
N LEU A 49 2.43 -0.41 -10.77
CA LEU A 49 1.88 -1.64 -10.18
C LEU A 49 0.35 -1.66 -10.17
N LEU A 50 -0.29 -0.50 -10.00
CA LEU A 50 -1.75 -0.36 -10.01
C LEU A 50 -2.33 -0.18 -11.42
N GLY A 51 -1.50 -0.14 -12.47
CA GLY A 51 -1.93 0.09 -13.84
C GLY A 51 -2.55 1.47 -14.08
N LYS A 52 -2.18 2.47 -13.25
CA LYS A 52 -2.70 3.85 -13.33
C LYS A 52 -1.93 4.75 -14.31
N ASN A 53 -0.86 4.24 -14.93
CA ASN A 53 -0.05 4.97 -15.93
C ASN A 53 -0.73 5.08 -17.31
N LYS A 54 -2.05 5.32 -17.37
CA LYS A 54 -2.78 5.60 -18.62
C LYS A 54 -3.19 7.05 -18.71
#